data_AF-A0A1B9ILD0-F1
#
_entry.id   AF-A0A1B9ILD0-F1
#
_cell.length_a   1.000
_cell.length_b   1.000
_cell.length_c   1.000
_cell.angle_alpha   90.00
_cell.angle_beta   90.00
_cell.angle_gamma   90.00
#
_symmetry.space_group_name_H-M   'P 1'
#
loop_
_entity.id
_entity.type
_entity.pdbx_description
1 polymer ?
#
loop_
_entity_poly.entity_id
_entity_poly.type
_entity_poly.pdbx_seq_one_letter_code
_entity_poly.pdbx_strand_id
1 'polypeptide(L)'
;MSSSPIPRRHSEMPPRSTPPRRISTFTDSGGGTPGEMRRGSSAIGAASAEQRKARREQFRNFYGIKEGPGSGQTVDSPSDTANGKPLDIDSNSFNPSAYYEDLISKSNLKKLMEKASILNADIGNLEGSRHSLVYNHHHQLFSAGDTISKLNSRTPQLLSIVGELQESFSKIEQLIDSISVNDIKVPHEDIPKGHEIGLVLEELKRGKRRLELMILAKESSEKIRSTGDELVRKVKDTNTDGSLASNQDIQAILKEIEGLVGDLPRNKDQDAA
;
A
#
# COMPACT_ATOMS: atom_id res chain seq x y z
N MET A 1 59.11 13.37 -49.98
CA MET A 1 57.70 13.65 -49.68
C MET A 1 57.56 13.71 -48.16
N SER A 2 57.61 14.93 -47.61
CA SER A 2 57.55 15.19 -46.17
C SER A 2 56.11 15.57 -45.82
N SER A 3 55.44 14.77 -44.99
CA SER A 3 54.06 15.03 -44.54
C SER A 3 54.10 15.45 -43.09
N SER A 4 53.69 16.69 -42.82
CA SER A 4 53.50 17.21 -41.46
C SER A 4 52.08 16.88 -40.96
N PRO A 5 51.87 16.52 -39.68
CA PRO A 5 50.53 16.33 -39.13
C PRO A 5 49.92 17.62 -38.58
N ILE A 6 48.61 17.76 -38.78
CA ILE A 6 47.76 18.89 -38.35
C ILE A 6 47.45 18.80 -36.84
N PRO A 7 47.49 19.89 -36.05
CA PRO A 7 47.09 19.87 -34.64
C PRO A 7 45.57 19.94 -34.46
N ARG A 8 45.01 19.06 -33.61
CA ARG A 8 43.61 19.12 -33.14
C ARG A 8 43.46 20.23 -32.11
N ARG A 9 42.61 21.23 -32.41
CA ARG A 9 42.14 22.22 -31.41
C ARG A 9 41.11 21.57 -30.49
N HIS A 10 41.42 21.51 -29.20
CA HIS A 10 40.41 21.38 -28.15
C HIS A 10 39.82 22.77 -27.88
N SER A 11 38.49 22.91 -27.95
CA SER A 11 37.77 24.10 -27.50
C SER A 11 36.90 23.71 -26.31
N GLU A 12 37.37 24.07 -25.11
CA GLU A 12 36.58 24.09 -23.88
C GLU A 12 35.42 25.10 -24.02
N MET A 13 34.21 24.69 -23.64
CA MET A 13 33.09 25.61 -23.38
C MET A 13 33.01 25.90 -21.88
N PRO A 14 32.69 27.13 -21.45
CA PRO A 14 32.58 27.47 -20.04
C PRO A 14 31.23 27.02 -19.45
N PRO A 15 31.16 26.61 -18.17
CA PRO A 15 29.89 26.25 -17.54
C PRO A 15 29.15 27.52 -17.09
N ARG A 16 27.95 27.76 -17.67
CA ARG A 16 27.03 28.78 -17.16
C ARG A 16 26.18 28.19 -16.03
N SER A 17 26.51 28.58 -14.81
CA SER A 17 25.74 28.31 -13.60
C SER A 17 24.41 29.07 -13.62
N THR A 18 23.29 28.34 -13.64
CA THR A 18 21.99 28.81 -13.15
C THR A 18 21.31 27.66 -12.40
N PRO A 19 20.81 27.87 -11.17
CA PRO A 19 20.26 26.79 -10.37
C PRO A 19 18.85 26.43 -10.87
N PRO A 20 18.46 25.14 -10.86
CA PRO A 20 17.08 24.77 -11.13
C PRO A 20 16.18 25.23 -9.98
N ARG A 21 15.08 25.89 -10.33
CA ARG A 21 13.99 26.22 -9.40
C ARG A 21 13.40 24.90 -8.89
N ARG A 22 13.58 24.61 -7.60
CA ARG A 22 12.95 23.46 -6.93
C ARG A 22 11.44 23.58 -7.05
N ILE A 23 10.82 22.73 -7.86
CA ILE A 23 9.41 22.38 -7.68
C ILE A 23 9.39 21.36 -6.55
N SER A 24 8.64 21.66 -5.49
CA SER A 24 8.41 20.79 -4.34
C SER A 24 7.73 19.50 -4.80
N THR A 25 8.53 18.47 -5.05
CA THR A 25 8.08 17.08 -4.98
C THR A 25 8.27 16.63 -3.54
N PHE A 26 7.15 16.51 -2.82
CA PHE A 26 7.11 15.89 -1.51
C PHE A 26 7.50 14.41 -1.67
N THR A 27 8.76 14.10 -1.42
CA THR A 27 9.26 12.73 -1.26
C THR A 27 9.16 12.41 0.23
N ASP A 28 8.18 11.58 0.58
CA ASP A 28 8.08 10.96 1.90
C ASP A 28 9.19 9.91 2.02
N SER A 29 10.15 10.19 2.90
CA SER A 29 11.23 9.29 3.28
C SER A 29 11.38 9.34 4.79
N GLY A 30 10.87 8.33 5.48
CA GLY A 30 11.07 8.14 6.92
C GLY A 30 10.58 6.77 7.39
N GLY A 31 11.52 5.86 7.64
CA GLY A 31 11.25 4.67 8.45
C GLY A 31 11.31 5.02 9.94
N GLY A 32 10.38 4.48 10.75
CA GLY A 32 10.42 4.56 12.21
C GLY A 32 9.11 4.20 12.93
N THR A 33 9.06 2.96 13.45
CA THR A 33 8.26 2.43 14.58
C THR A 33 6.72 2.31 14.52
N PRO A 34 6.14 1.23 15.11
CA PRO A 34 4.71 0.93 15.06
C PRO A 34 3.96 1.42 16.31
N GLY A 35 2.82 2.07 16.11
CA GLY A 35 1.86 2.36 17.18
C GLY A 35 1.36 3.79 17.14
N GLU A 36 0.24 4.02 16.46
CA GLU A 36 -0.93 4.70 17.01
C GLU A 36 -2.01 4.86 15.95
N MET A 37 -3.24 4.52 16.33
CA MET A 37 -4.43 4.75 15.53
C MET A 37 -4.63 6.25 15.34
N ARG A 38 -4.48 6.75 14.10
CA ARG A 38 -5.11 8.01 13.68
C ARG A 38 -6.20 7.72 12.66
N ARG A 39 -7.39 7.44 13.18
CA ARG A 39 -8.65 7.68 12.46
C ARG A 39 -8.75 9.19 12.20
N GLY A 40 -8.82 9.57 10.92
CA GLY A 40 -9.27 10.89 10.50
C GLY A 40 -8.28 11.62 9.59
N SER A 41 -8.58 11.70 8.30
CA SER A 41 -9.35 12.84 7.78
C SER A 41 -9.34 12.80 6.25
N SER A 42 -10.55 12.78 5.70
CA SER A 42 -10.83 13.16 4.32
C SER A 42 -10.36 14.60 4.12
N ALA A 43 -9.12 14.77 3.65
CA ALA A 43 -8.55 16.08 3.32
C ALA A 43 -7.50 15.99 2.19
N ILE A 44 -7.73 15.11 1.20
CA ILE A 44 -7.11 15.29 -0.11
C ILE A 44 -8.06 16.20 -0.92
N GLY A 45 -7.82 17.50 -0.80
CA GLY A 45 -8.32 18.55 -1.67
C GLY A 45 -9.81 18.46 -2.00
N ALA A 46 -10.66 19.03 -1.15
CA ALA A 46 -12.00 19.44 -1.55
C ALA A 46 -11.87 20.56 -2.61
N ALA A 47 -11.52 20.18 -3.84
CA ALA A 47 -11.81 21.01 -5.00
C ALA A 47 -13.29 21.33 -4.90
N SER A 48 -13.62 22.63 -4.90
CA SER A 48 -15.00 23.11 -4.86
C SER A 48 -15.83 22.27 -5.83
N ALA A 49 -17.08 21.97 -5.49
CA ALA A 49 -17.97 21.21 -6.37
C ALA A 49 -17.98 21.79 -7.80
N GLU A 50 -17.82 23.11 -7.89
CA GLU A 50 -17.68 23.89 -9.11
C GLU A 50 -16.38 23.60 -9.88
N GLN A 51 -15.26 23.44 -9.17
CA GLN A 51 -13.96 23.11 -9.76
C GLN A 51 -13.89 21.66 -10.26
N ARG A 52 -14.62 20.74 -9.60
CA ARG A 52 -14.84 19.37 -10.09
C ARG A 52 -15.74 19.35 -11.33
N LYS A 53 -16.80 20.18 -11.34
CA LYS A 53 -17.71 20.31 -12.47
C LYS A 53 -17.00 20.89 -13.71
N ALA A 54 -16.24 21.98 -13.53
CA ALA A 54 -15.44 22.59 -14.60
C ALA A 54 -14.42 21.61 -15.18
N ARG A 55 -13.73 20.84 -14.33
CA ARG A 55 -12.78 19.81 -14.78
C ARG A 55 -13.48 18.70 -15.57
N ARG A 56 -14.67 18.27 -15.15
CA ARG A 56 -15.48 17.26 -15.85
C ARG A 56 -15.97 17.77 -17.21
N GLU A 57 -16.35 19.05 -17.30
CA GLU A 57 -16.74 19.71 -18.54
C GLU A 57 -15.56 19.86 -19.52
N GLN A 58 -14.37 20.22 -19.03
CA GLN A 58 -13.14 20.27 -19.83
C GLN A 58 -12.80 18.91 -20.44
N PHE A 59 -12.88 17.83 -19.64
CA PHE A 59 -12.65 16.48 -20.17
C PHE A 59 -13.75 16.04 -21.14
N ARG A 60 -15.01 16.43 -20.90
CA ARG A 60 -16.10 16.16 -21.86
C ARG A 60 -15.86 16.81 -23.21
N ASN A 61 -15.38 18.05 -23.21
CA ASN A 61 -15.02 18.78 -24.43
C ASN A 61 -13.81 18.15 -25.13
N PHE A 62 -12.81 17.69 -24.37
CA PHE A 62 -11.61 17.05 -24.91
C PHE A 62 -11.90 15.69 -25.57
N TYR A 63 -12.83 14.91 -25.01
CA TYR A 63 -13.19 13.58 -25.52
C TYR A 63 -14.46 13.53 -26.38
N GLY A 64 -15.10 14.69 -26.64
CA GLY A 64 -16.26 14.78 -27.54
C GLY A 64 -17.51 14.02 -27.07
N ILE A 65 -17.64 13.74 -25.77
CA ILE A 65 -18.73 12.92 -25.23
C ILE A 65 -19.98 13.82 -25.04
N LYS A 66 -20.85 13.86 -26.06
CA LYS A 66 -22.21 14.42 -25.96
C LYS A 66 -23.13 13.43 -25.25
N GLU A 67 -23.84 13.90 -24.22
CA GLU A 67 -24.93 13.16 -23.57
C GLU A 67 -26.16 13.10 -24.51
N GLY A 68 -26.97 12.05 -24.35
CA GLY A 68 -28.08 11.66 -25.23
C GLY A 68 -29.25 12.65 -25.38
N PRO A 69 -30.25 12.30 -26.21
CA PRO A 69 -31.00 13.24 -27.03
C PRO A 69 -32.11 13.94 -26.24
N GLY A 70 -32.06 15.28 -26.15
CA GLY A 70 -33.15 15.99 -25.47
C GLY A 70 -33.08 17.50 -25.24
N SER A 71 -32.11 18.26 -25.77
CA SER A 71 -32.20 19.73 -25.63
C SER A 71 -31.51 20.50 -26.76
N GLY A 72 -32.35 21.09 -27.62
CA GLY A 72 -32.26 22.48 -28.05
C GLY A 72 -30.90 23.02 -28.47
N GLN A 73 -30.58 22.84 -29.74
CA GLN A 73 -29.90 23.78 -30.63
C GLN A 73 -29.54 25.16 -30.04
N THR A 74 -28.25 25.39 -29.83
CA THR A 74 -27.52 26.53 -30.39
C THR A 74 -26.08 26.08 -30.68
N VAL A 75 -25.73 26.02 -31.98
CA VAL A 75 -24.37 26.12 -32.60
C VAL A 75 -23.23 25.42 -31.85
N ASP A 76 -22.68 24.28 -32.29
CA ASP A 76 -22.02 24.10 -33.59
C ASP A 76 -21.94 22.58 -33.87
N SER A 77 -22.38 22.17 -35.07
CA SER A 77 -22.29 20.79 -35.56
C SER A 77 -21.08 20.73 -36.50
N PRO A 78 -20.24 19.67 -36.47
CA PRO A 78 -18.96 19.66 -37.17
C PRO A 78 -19.15 19.28 -38.64
N SER A 79 -19.91 20.08 -39.41
CA SER A 79 -20.09 19.84 -40.85
C SER A 79 -19.69 21.01 -41.75
N ASP A 80 -18.89 21.98 -41.27
CA ASP A 80 -18.38 23.05 -42.16
C ASP A 80 -17.09 23.77 -41.69
N THR A 81 -16.24 23.15 -40.85
CA THR A 81 -14.93 23.72 -40.45
C THR A 81 -13.77 23.29 -41.35
N ALA A 82 -14.04 22.81 -42.57
CA ALA A 82 -13.03 22.69 -43.63
C ALA A 82 -12.55 24.07 -44.14
N ASN A 83 -13.17 25.16 -43.68
CA ASN A 83 -12.73 26.52 -43.89
C ASN A 83 -11.93 27.04 -42.68
N GLY A 84 -10.88 26.33 -42.26
CA GLY A 84 -9.93 26.94 -41.33
C GLY A 84 -9.37 28.22 -41.96
N LYS A 85 -9.17 29.27 -41.17
CA LYS A 85 -8.69 30.55 -41.69
C LYS A 85 -7.27 30.36 -42.22
N PRO A 86 -7.02 30.54 -43.53
CA PRO A 86 -5.69 30.28 -44.10
C PRO A 86 -4.62 31.27 -43.61
N LEU A 87 -5.04 32.40 -43.01
CA LEU A 87 -4.16 33.42 -42.42
C LEU A 87 -3.93 33.24 -40.92
N ASP A 88 -4.58 32.27 -40.27
CA ASP A 88 -4.44 32.05 -38.83
C ASP A 88 -3.34 31.02 -38.55
N ILE A 89 -2.31 31.42 -37.79
CA ILE A 89 -1.12 30.59 -37.52
C ILE A 89 -1.49 29.32 -36.73
N ASP A 90 -2.53 29.39 -35.90
CA ASP A 90 -2.96 28.28 -35.05
C ASP A 90 -3.98 27.34 -35.75
N SER A 91 -4.37 27.67 -37.00
CA SER A 91 -5.36 26.89 -37.77
C SER A 91 -4.72 25.71 -38.52
N ASN A 92 -5.44 24.58 -38.55
CA ASN A 92 -5.03 23.38 -39.30
C ASN A 92 -4.90 23.58 -40.83
N SER A 93 -5.49 24.64 -41.39
CA SER A 93 -5.41 25.00 -42.82
C SER A 93 -4.51 26.21 -43.09
N PHE A 94 -3.62 26.55 -42.15
CA PHE A 94 -2.70 27.67 -42.29
C PHE A 94 -1.89 27.59 -43.58
N ASN A 95 -1.91 28.66 -44.36
CA ASN A 95 -1.09 28.82 -45.57
C ASN A 95 0.00 29.88 -45.30
N PRO A 96 1.26 29.46 -45.10
CA PRO A 96 2.36 30.37 -44.79
C PRO A 96 2.58 31.45 -45.86
N SER A 97 2.44 31.09 -47.14
CA SER A 97 2.67 32.01 -48.26
C SER A 97 1.60 33.11 -48.28
N ALA A 98 0.33 32.75 -48.13
CA ALA A 98 -0.76 33.73 -48.11
C ALA A 98 -0.69 34.65 -46.87
N TYR A 99 -0.32 34.12 -45.71
CA TYR A 99 -0.11 34.92 -44.50
C TYR A 99 1.08 35.89 -44.64
N TYR A 100 2.18 35.44 -45.25
CA TYR A 100 3.35 36.28 -45.46
C TYR A 100 3.08 37.43 -46.43
N GLU A 101 2.41 37.15 -47.55
CA GLU A 101 2.01 38.18 -48.53
C GLU A 101 1.04 39.21 -47.92
N ASP A 102 0.09 38.74 -47.09
CA ASP A 102 -0.81 39.63 -46.35
C ASP A 102 -0.06 40.49 -45.33
N LEU A 103 0.92 39.91 -44.64
CA LEU A 103 1.71 40.58 -43.63
C LEU A 103 2.60 41.67 -44.26
N ILE A 104 3.29 41.38 -45.37
CA ILE A 104 4.19 42.36 -46.01
C ILE A 104 3.42 43.49 -46.70
N SER A 105 2.22 43.20 -47.25
CA SER A 105 1.38 44.21 -47.89
C SER A 105 0.73 45.18 -46.90
N LYS A 106 0.42 44.74 -45.67
CA LYS A 106 -0.29 45.55 -44.66
C LYS A 106 0.60 46.13 -43.56
N SER A 107 1.82 45.65 -43.38
CA SER A 107 2.69 46.05 -42.27
C SER A 107 3.88 46.90 -42.71
N ASN A 108 4.35 47.75 -41.79
CA ASN A 108 5.58 48.52 -41.99
C ASN A 108 6.79 47.75 -41.46
N LEU A 109 8.01 48.15 -41.85
CA LEU A 109 9.25 47.47 -41.48
C LEU A 109 9.41 47.29 -39.95
N LYS A 110 8.99 48.29 -39.15
CA LYS A 110 9.04 48.22 -37.69
C LYS A 110 8.17 47.08 -37.15
N LYS A 111 6.91 46.99 -37.61
CA LYS A 111 5.98 45.91 -37.24
C LYS A 111 6.50 44.55 -37.69
N LEU A 112 7.13 44.48 -38.87
CA LEU A 112 7.69 43.23 -39.37
C LEU A 112 8.87 42.73 -38.50
N MET A 113 9.78 43.63 -38.11
CA MET A 113 10.88 43.32 -37.19
C MET A 113 10.37 42.88 -35.81
N GLU A 114 9.35 43.56 -35.28
CA GLU A 114 8.72 43.19 -34.01
C GLU A 114 8.05 41.80 -34.08
N LYS A 115 7.27 41.53 -35.13
CA LYS A 115 6.68 40.22 -35.42
C LYS A 115 7.74 39.12 -35.53
N ALA A 116 8.85 39.39 -36.23
CA ALA A 116 9.95 38.44 -36.37
C ALA A 116 10.61 38.13 -35.02
N SER A 117 10.82 39.14 -34.17
CA SER A 117 11.37 38.95 -32.83
C SER A 117 10.44 38.11 -31.94
N ILE A 118 9.13 38.37 -31.98
CA ILE A 118 8.13 37.61 -31.23
C ILE A 118 8.12 36.16 -31.69
N LEU A 119 8.02 35.92 -33.01
CA LEU A 119 8.04 34.57 -33.56
C LEU A 119 9.30 33.80 -33.18
N ASN A 120 10.46 34.46 -33.19
CA ASN A 120 11.71 33.81 -32.80
C ASN A 120 11.72 33.42 -31.30
N ALA A 121 11.16 34.28 -30.44
CA ALA A 121 10.97 33.94 -29.03
C ALA A 121 9.98 32.79 -28.84
N ASP A 122 8.86 32.80 -29.58
CA ASP A 122 7.83 31.76 -29.53
C ASP A 122 8.38 30.41 -30.02
N ILE A 123 9.16 30.39 -31.10
CA ILE A 123 9.85 29.19 -31.60
C ILE A 123 10.77 28.63 -30.51
N GLY A 124 11.57 29.47 -29.85
CA GLY A 124 12.45 29.04 -28.76
C GLY A 124 11.68 28.50 -27.55
N ASN A 125 10.56 29.12 -27.20
CA ASN A 125 9.69 28.66 -26.10
C ASN A 125 8.98 27.35 -26.42
N LEU A 126 8.44 27.20 -27.64
CA LEU A 126 7.83 25.96 -28.12
C LEU A 126 8.86 24.84 -28.15
N GLU A 127 10.08 25.14 -28.59
CA GLU A 127 11.19 24.22 -28.60
C GLU A 127 11.59 23.77 -27.20
N GLY A 128 11.74 24.70 -26.25
CA GLY A 128 12.01 24.38 -24.85
C GLY A 128 10.89 23.53 -24.23
N SER A 129 9.63 23.87 -24.51
CA SER A 129 8.45 23.14 -24.03
C SER A 129 8.41 21.72 -24.61
N ARG A 130 8.68 21.56 -25.90
CA ARG A 130 8.77 20.27 -26.58
C ARG A 130 9.88 19.40 -25.99
N HIS A 131 11.08 19.95 -25.82
CA HIS A 131 12.20 19.22 -25.22
C HIS A 131 11.90 18.83 -23.77
N SER A 132 11.31 19.74 -22.99
CA SER A 132 10.92 19.45 -21.61
C SER A 132 9.89 18.32 -21.54
N LEU A 133 8.86 18.35 -22.40
CA LEU A 133 7.85 17.30 -22.49
C LEU A 133 8.48 15.97 -22.88
N VAL A 134 9.23 15.94 -23.98
CA VAL A 134 9.91 14.73 -24.48
C VAL A 134 10.83 14.15 -23.40
N TYR A 135 11.68 14.98 -22.77
CA TYR A 135 12.57 14.52 -21.71
C TYR A 135 11.82 13.97 -20.50
N ASN A 136 10.78 14.68 -20.04
CA ASN A 136 9.98 14.25 -18.90
C ASN A 136 9.29 12.91 -19.18
N HIS A 137 8.62 12.79 -20.32
CA HIS A 137 7.96 11.56 -20.72
C HIS A 137 8.95 10.40 -20.94
N HIS A 138 10.09 10.64 -21.59
CA HIS A 138 11.10 9.60 -21.79
C HIS A 138 11.71 9.14 -20.47
N HIS A 139 12.05 10.07 -19.58
CA HIS A 139 12.58 9.71 -18.27
C HIS A 139 11.54 8.96 -17.43
N GLN A 140 10.27 9.38 -17.45
CA GLN A 140 9.19 8.66 -16.77
C GLN A 140 9.00 7.25 -17.35
N LEU A 141 8.98 7.11 -18.68
CA LEU A 141 8.85 5.80 -19.33
C LEU A 141 10.02 4.88 -18.98
N PHE A 142 11.24 5.42 -18.98
CA PHE A 142 12.42 4.67 -18.59
C PHE A 142 12.36 4.25 -17.12
N SER A 143 12.01 5.16 -16.22
CA SER A 143 11.84 4.87 -14.78
C SER A 143 10.72 3.85 -14.52
N ALA A 144 9.63 3.90 -15.29
CA ALA A 144 8.56 2.92 -15.24
C ALA A 144 9.07 1.55 -15.73
N GLY A 145 9.84 1.53 -16.82
CA GLY A 145 10.53 0.34 -17.31
C GLY A 145 11.45 -0.30 -16.27
N ASP A 146 12.27 0.50 -15.59
CA ASP A 146 13.13 0.04 -14.49
C ASP A 146 12.33 -0.55 -13.34
N THR A 147 11.19 0.07 -13.01
CA THR A 147 10.28 -0.43 -11.96
C THR A 147 9.65 -1.75 -12.37
N ILE A 148 9.17 -1.88 -13.62
CA ILE A 148 8.63 -3.13 -14.17
C ILE A 148 9.70 -4.22 -14.17
N SER A 149 10.94 -3.90 -14.55
CA SER A 149 12.05 -4.84 -14.53
C SER A 149 12.35 -5.34 -13.11
N LYS A 150 12.40 -4.43 -12.13
CA LYS A 150 12.54 -4.78 -10.70
C LYS A 150 11.37 -5.60 -10.16
N LEU A 151 10.14 -5.32 -10.61
CA LEU A 151 8.98 -6.13 -10.25
C LEU A 151 9.10 -7.53 -10.86
N ASN A 152 9.40 -7.63 -12.16
CA ASN A 152 9.57 -8.92 -12.83
C ASN A 152 10.69 -9.78 -12.24
N SER A 153 11.78 -9.19 -11.72
CA SER A 153 12.82 -9.97 -11.05
C SER A 153 12.40 -10.45 -9.65
N ARG A 154 11.53 -9.72 -8.95
CA ARG A 154 11.04 -10.06 -7.61
C ARG A 154 9.81 -10.96 -7.61
N THR A 155 8.95 -10.88 -8.62
CA THR A 155 7.71 -11.65 -8.73
C THR A 155 7.94 -13.18 -8.62
N PRO A 156 8.94 -13.80 -9.25
CA PRO A 156 9.18 -15.23 -9.12
C PRO A 156 9.50 -15.65 -7.68
N GLN A 157 10.28 -14.85 -6.95
CA GLN A 157 10.59 -15.10 -5.54
C GLN A 157 9.33 -15.00 -4.68
N LEU A 158 8.50 -13.98 -4.93
CA LEU A 158 7.23 -13.82 -4.22
C LEU A 158 6.27 -14.99 -4.49
N LEU A 159 6.17 -15.44 -5.74
CA LEU A 159 5.38 -16.62 -6.11
C LEU A 159 5.88 -17.89 -5.41
N SER A 160 7.20 -18.08 -5.29
CA SER A 160 7.78 -19.19 -4.52
C SER A 160 7.35 -19.15 -3.05
N ILE A 161 7.49 -17.98 -2.40
CA ILE A 161 7.13 -17.80 -0.99
C ILE A 161 5.63 -18.06 -0.78
N VAL A 162 4.77 -17.59 -1.69
CA VAL A 162 3.32 -17.85 -1.61
C VAL A 162 3.03 -19.35 -1.76
N GLY A 163 3.75 -20.06 -2.65
CA GLY A 163 3.64 -21.51 -2.78
C GLY A 163 4.07 -22.25 -1.51
N GLU A 164 5.19 -21.87 -0.91
CA GLU A 164 5.67 -22.43 0.37
C GLU A 164 4.67 -22.18 1.51
N LEU A 165 4.10 -20.97 1.57
CA LEU A 165 3.10 -20.61 2.56
C LEU A 165 1.83 -21.46 2.38
N GLN A 166 1.37 -21.66 1.14
CA GLN A 166 0.23 -22.52 0.83
C GLN A 166 0.50 -23.97 1.25
N GLU A 167 1.69 -24.51 0.99
CA GLU A 167 2.09 -25.84 1.43
C GLU A 167 2.10 -25.95 2.97
N SER A 168 2.61 -24.93 3.66
CA SER A 168 2.61 -24.88 5.13
C SER A 168 1.18 -24.87 5.69
N PHE A 169 0.26 -24.14 5.07
CA PHE A 169 -1.15 -24.14 5.45
C PHE A 169 -1.81 -25.49 5.19
N SER A 170 -1.57 -26.14 4.04
CA SER A 170 -2.05 -27.50 3.80
C SER A 170 -1.54 -28.50 4.86
N LYS A 171 -0.28 -28.38 5.28
CA LYS A 171 0.27 -29.22 6.36
C LYS A 171 -0.41 -28.97 7.70
N ILE A 172 -0.69 -27.71 8.01
CA ILE A 172 -1.41 -27.34 9.24
C ILE A 172 -2.85 -27.87 9.19
N GLU A 173 -3.55 -27.74 8.06
CA GLU A 173 -4.89 -28.30 7.87
C GLU A 173 -4.90 -29.82 8.08
N GLN A 174 -3.94 -30.54 7.49
CA GLN A 174 -3.80 -31.99 7.70
C GLN A 174 -3.55 -32.35 9.18
N LEU A 175 -2.73 -31.55 9.88
CA LEU A 175 -2.50 -31.73 11.32
C LEU A 175 -3.76 -31.46 12.13
N ILE A 176 -4.51 -30.41 11.81
CA ILE A 176 -5.78 -30.08 12.47
C ILE A 176 -6.78 -31.21 12.28
N ASP A 177 -6.93 -31.74 11.06
CA ASP A 177 -7.78 -32.89 10.78
C ASP A 177 -7.37 -34.10 11.61
N SER A 178 -6.06 -34.39 11.67
CA SER A 178 -5.52 -35.50 12.47
C SER A 178 -5.78 -35.34 13.98
N ILE A 179 -5.75 -34.12 14.51
CA ILE A 179 -6.05 -33.84 15.91
C ILE A 179 -7.55 -33.96 16.17
N SER A 180 -8.40 -33.44 15.28
CA SER A 180 -9.86 -33.50 15.44
C SER A 180 -10.41 -34.94 15.49
N VAL A 181 -9.77 -35.86 14.76
CA VAL A 181 -10.13 -37.29 14.78
C VAL A 181 -9.79 -37.96 16.11
N ASN A 182 -8.75 -37.48 16.80
CA ASN A 182 -8.35 -38.02 18.10
C ASN A 182 -9.21 -37.50 19.26
N ASP A 183 -9.81 -36.32 19.11
CA ASP A 183 -10.68 -35.71 20.15
C ASP A 183 -12.15 -36.19 20.08
N ILE A 184 -12.56 -36.89 19.02
CA ILE A 184 -13.94 -37.35 18.85
C ILE A 184 -13.94 -38.83 18.48
N LYS A 185 -13.86 -39.71 19.49
CA LYS A 185 -14.75 -40.88 19.69
C LYS A 185 -14.22 -41.73 20.84
N VAL A 186 -14.54 -41.36 22.07
CA VAL A 186 -14.78 -42.36 23.12
C VAL A 186 -16.27 -42.71 23.00
N PRO A 187 -16.64 -43.92 22.52
CA PRO A 187 -18.02 -44.38 22.58
C PRO A 187 -18.51 -44.33 24.02
N HIS A 188 -19.57 -43.58 24.24
CA HIS A 188 -20.20 -43.34 25.53
C HIS A 188 -21.05 -44.57 25.92
N GLU A 189 -20.41 -45.71 26.20
CA GLU A 189 -21.08 -46.87 26.81
C GLU A 189 -20.33 -47.30 28.08
N ASP A 190 -21.05 -47.18 29.19
CA ASP A 190 -20.81 -47.76 30.52
C ASP A 190 -19.44 -47.54 31.16
N ILE A 191 -19.27 -46.37 31.78
CA ILE A 191 -18.08 -46.01 32.55
C ILE A 191 -18.26 -46.43 34.03
N PRO A 192 -17.51 -47.42 34.55
CA PRO A 192 -17.48 -47.73 35.98
C PRO A 192 -16.85 -46.57 36.77
N LYS A 193 -17.40 -46.25 37.95
CA LYS A 193 -17.05 -45.11 38.84
C LYS A 193 -15.54 -44.86 39.09
N GLY A 194 -14.68 -45.85 38.87
CA GLY A 194 -13.22 -45.69 38.96
C GLY A 194 -12.59 -44.93 37.79
N HIS A 195 -13.24 -44.87 36.63
CA HIS A 195 -12.70 -44.22 35.44
C HIS A 195 -12.97 -42.69 35.44
N GLU A 196 -13.99 -42.21 36.14
CA GLU A 196 -14.19 -40.77 36.39
C GLU A 196 -13.00 -40.16 37.15
N ILE A 197 -12.46 -40.89 38.14
CA ILE A 197 -11.26 -40.49 38.88
C ILE A 197 -10.05 -40.41 37.95
N GLY A 198 -9.89 -41.38 37.04
CA GLY A 198 -8.82 -41.41 36.06
C GLY A 198 -8.88 -40.28 35.04
N LEU A 199 -10.09 -39.95 34.56
CA LEU A 199 -10.31 -38.83 33.66
C LEU A 199 -9.98 -37.49 34.35
N VAL A 200 -10.47 -37.28 35.57
CA VAL A 200 -10.17 -36.07 36.36
C VAL A 200 -8.67 -35.96 36.62
N LEU A 201 -7.99 -37.06 36.92
CA LEU A 201 -6.54 -37.08 37.14
C LEU A 201 -5.76 -36.68 35.89
N GLU A 202 -6.14 -37.18 34.71
CA GLU A 202 -5.50 -36.80 33.45
C GLU A 202 -5.79 -35.36 33.05
N GLU A 203 -7.01 -34.86 33.29
CA GLU A 203 -7.33 -33.44 33.11
C GLU A 203 -6.47 -32.54 34.01
N LEU A 204 -6.26 -32.95 35.26
CA LEU A 204 -5.47 -32.20 36.24
C LEU A 204 -3.98 -32.18 35.87
N LYS A 205 -3.42 -33.31 35.42
CA LYS A 205 -2.04 -33.38 34.90
C LYS A 205 -1.87 -32.51 33.66
N ARG A 206 -2.83 -32.52 32.74
CA ARG A 206 -2.83 -31.67 31.54
C ARG A 206 -2.92 -30.19 31.91
N GLY A 207 -3.79 -29.85 32.87
CA GLY A 207 -3.91 -28.51 33.44
C GLY A 207 -2.60 -28.01 34.05
N LYS A 208 -1.94 -28.85 34.88
CA LYS A 208 -0.63 -28.55 35.46
C LYS A 208 0.42 -28.24 34.39
N ARG A 209 0.58 -29.11 33.38
CA ARG A 209 1.54 -28.88 32.28
C ARG A 209 1.27 -27.58 31.53
N ARG A 210 -0.01 -27.24 31.32
CA ARG A 210 -0.40 -25.97 30.70
C ARG A 210 0.04 -24.78 31.55
N LEU A 211 -0.15 -24.85 32.87
CA LEU A 211 0.32 -23.80 33.79
C LEU A 211 1.84 -23.67 33.79
N GLU A 212 2.59 -24.79 33.80
CA GLU A 212 4.06 -24.79 33.68
C GLU A 212 4.52 -24.10 32.38
N LEU A 213 3.87 -24.41 31.26
CA LEU A 213 4.17 -23.78 29.96
C LEU A 213 3.81 -22.28 29.97
N MET A 214 2.70 -21.87 30.59
CA MET A 214 2.32 -20.46 30.73
C MET A 214 3.31 -19.67 31.59
N ILE A 215 3.84 -20.29 32.66
CA ILE A 215 4.90 -19.71 33.49
C ILE A 215 6.20 -19.57 32.68
N LEU A 216 6.58 -20.60 31.93
CA LEU A 216 7.77 -20.57 31.07
C LEU A 216 7.65 -19.51 29.96
N ALA A 217 6.45 -19.31 29.42
CA ALA A 217 6.13 -18.29 28.43
C ALA A 217 6.01 -16.86 28.98
N LYS A 218 6.17 -16.66 30.31
CA LYS A 218 6.02 -15.37 31.01
C LYS A 218 4.66 -14.68 30.72
N GLU A 219 3.57 -15.44 30.70
CA GLU A 219 2.22 -14.87 30.58
C GLU A 219 1.84 -14.03 31.81
N SER A 220 0.78 -13.21 31.69
CA SER A 220 0.32 -12.36 32.79
C SER A 220 -0.06 -13.19 34.02
N SER A 221 0.37 -12.74 35.20
CA SER A 221 0.17 -13.44 36.47
C SER A 221 -1.30 -13.63 36.83
N GLU A 222 -2.18 -12.73 36.38
CA GLU A 222 -3.64 -12.84 36.52
C GLU A 222 -4.21 -13.98 35.68
N LYS A 223 -3.70 -14.19 34.46
CA LYS A 223 -4.18 -15.23 33.56
C LYS A 223 -3.77 -16.61 34.05
N ILE A 224 -2.57 -16.74 34.63
CA ILE A 224 -2.10 -17.98 35.28
C ILE A 224 -2.93 -18.30 36.52
N ARG A 225 -3.29 -17.28 37.32
CA ARG A 225 -4.19 -17.45 38.48
C ARG A 225 -5.60 -17.84 38.06
N SER A 226 -6.17 -17.14 37.09
CA SER A 226 -7.52 -17.42 36.59
C SER A 226 -7.64 -18.85 36.05
N THR A 227 -6.65 -19.34 35.31
CA THR A 227 -6.68 -20.71 34.78
C THR A 227 -6.45 -21.77 35.87
N GLY A 228 -5.63 -21.47 36.88
CA GLY A 228 -5.48 -22.31 38.07
C GLY A 228 -6.78 -22.39 38.88
N ASP A 229 -7.39 -21.25 39.19
CA ASP A 229 -8.64 -21.14 39.94
C ASP A 229 -9.81 -21.83 39.21
N GLU A 230 -9.86 -21.70 37.87
CA GLU A 230 -10.84 -22.40 37.03
C GLU A 230 -10.66 -23.92 37.10
N LEU A 231 -9.42 -24.41 37.10
CA LEU A 231 -9.13 -25.84 37.22
C LEU A 231 -9.53 -26.40 38.58
N VAL A 232 -9.21 -25.69 39.66
CA VAL A 232 -9.59 -26.06 41.04
C VAL A 232 -11.11 -26.04 41.19
N ARG A 233 -11.79 -25.04 40.61
CA ARG A 233 -13.25 -24.97 40.61
C ARG A 233 -13.88 -26.13 39.85
N LYS A 234 -13.38 -26.46 38.65
CA LYS A 234 -13.89 -27.57 37.84
C LYS A 234 -13.79 -28.91 38.59
N VAL A 235 -12.70 -29.13 39.33
CA VAL A 235 -12.50 -30.35 40.15
C VAL A 235 -13.41 -30.36 41.38
N LYS A 236 -13.69 -29.19 41.96
CA LYS A 236 -14.64 -29.06 43.07
C LYS A 236 -16.08 -29.33 42.63
N ASP A 237 -16.45 -28.86 41.43
CA ASP A 237 -17.77 -29.07 40.84
C ASP A 237 -18.01 -30.53 40.43
N THR A 238 -16.95 -31.29 40.09
CA THR A 238 -17.04 -32.75 39.85
C THR A 238 -16.97 -33.58 41.14
N ASN A 239 -16.66 -32.95 42.29
CA ASN A 239 -16.55 -33.61 43.60
C ASN A 239 -17.85 -33.56 44.41
N THR A 240 -19.00 -33.76 43.76
CA THR A 240 -20.33 -33.77 44.39
C THR A 240 -20.54 -34.94 45.36
N ASP A 241 -19.84 -36.06 45.15
CA ASP A 241 -20.00 -37.29 45.93
C ASP A 241 -18.89 -37.55 46.97
N GLY A 242 -17.94 -36.62 47.16
CA GLY A 242 -16.84 -36.74 48.13
C GLY A 242 -15.81 -37.84 47.84
N SER A 243 -16.00 -38.65 46.80
CA SER A 243 -15.12 -39.75 46.40
C SER A 243 -13.76 -39.29 45.88
N LEU A 244 -13.67 -38.08 45.30
CA LEU A 244 -12.41 -37.52 44.78
C LEU A 244 -11.56 -36.90 45.89
N ALA A 245 -12.18 -36.49 47.01
CA ALA A 245 -11.48 -35.92 48.16
C ALA A 245 -10.54 -36.92 48.85
N SER A 246 -10.86 -38.21 48.76
CA SER A 246 -10.08 -39.31 49.34
C SER A 246 -8.90 -39.74 48.47
N ASN A 247 -8.78 -39.27 47.23
CA ASN A 247 -7.69 -39.65 46.34
C ASN A 247 -6.45 -38.78 46.60
N GLN A 248 -5.41 -39.42 47.16
CA GLN A 248 -4.16 -38.75 47.54
C GLN A 248 -3.44 -38.10 46.36
N ASP A 249 -3.52 -38.67 45.15
CA ASP A 249 -2.82 -38.17 43.97
C ASP A 249 -3.48 -36.89 43.43
N ILE A 250 -4.81 -36.83 43.43
CA ILE A 250 -5.56 -35.62 43.04
C ILE A 250 -5.25 -34.49 44.03
N GLN A 251 -5.23 -34.78 45.33
CA GLN A 251 -4.88 -33.79 46.36
C GLN A 251 -3.44 -33.30 46.25
N ALA A 252 -2.50 -34.19 45.93
CA ALA A 252 -1.10 -33.84 45.73
C ALA A 252 -0.93 -32.86 44.56
N ILE A 253 -1.58 -33.13 43.42
CA ILE A 253 -1.50 -32.27 42.24
C ILE A 253 -2.24 -30.94 42.47
N LEU A 254 -3.39 -30.93 43.16
CA LEU A 254 -4.07 -29.69 43.52
C LEU A 254 -3.20 -28.79 44.40
N LYS A 255 -2.54 -29.36 45.41
CA LYS A 255 -1.61 -28.63 46.27
C LYS A 255 -0.41 -28.09 45.50
N GLU A 256 0.09 -28.85 44.53
CA GLU A 256 1.18 -28.40 43.67
C GLU A 256 0.75 -27.26 42.74
N ILE A 257 -0.46 -27.32 42.20
CA ILE A 257 -1.06 -26.23 41.40
C ILE A 257 -1.27 -24.97 42.26
N GLU A 258 -1.80 -25.11 43.48
CA GLU A 258 -1.91 -24.00 44.43
C GLU A 258 -0.54 -23.40 44.78
N GLY A 259 0.51 -24.24 44.91
CA GLY A 259 1.88 -23.78 45.10
C GLY A 259 2.42 -23.01 43.89
N LEU A 260 2.26 -23.55 42.69
CA LEU A 260 2.66 -22.89 41.44
C LEU A 260 1.96 -21.55 41.24
N VAL A 261 0.69 -21.44 41.63
CA VAL A 261 -0.12 -20.20 41.54
C VAL A 261 0.20 -19.22 42.67
N GLY A 262 0.54 -19.72 43.86
CA GLY A 262 0.87 -18.94 45.06
C GLY A 262 2.25 -18.29 45.03
N ASP A 263 3.25 -18.95 44.43
CA ASP A 263 4.63 -18.45 44.29
C ASP A 263 4.78 -17.33 43.25
N LEU A 264 3.73 -17.01 42.48
CA LEU A 264 3.77 -15.88 41.55
C LEU A 264 3.71 -14.53 42.29
N PRO A 265 4.55 -13.55 41.92
CA PRO A 265 4.55 -12.23 42.53
C PRO A 265 3.16 -11.57 42.43
N ARG A 266 2.62 -11.13 43.57
CA ARG A 266 1.49 -10.18 43.61
C ARG A 266 2.02 -8.82 43.16
N ASN A 267 1.94 -8.53 41.85
CA ASN A 267 2.22 -7.18 41.39
C ASN A 267 1.18 -6.23 41.97
N LYS A 268 1.63 -5.37 42.89
CA LYS A 268 0.99 -4.10 43.25
C LYS A 268 1.45 -2.95 42.35
N ASP A 269 2.16 -3.26 41.25
CA ASP A 269 2.71 -2.24 40.36
C ASP A 269 2.00 -2.28 39.01
N GLN A 270 0.73 -1.85 39.02
CA GLN A 270 0.04 -1.28 37.86
C GLN A 270 -0.75 -0.04 38.33
N ASP A 271 -0.04 0.88 38.98
CA ASP A 271 -0.46 2.27 39.19
C ASP A 271 0.79 3.16 39.30
N ALA A 272 1.68 3.09 38.32
CA ALA A 272 2.65 4.16 38.03
C ALA A 272 3.32 3.94 36.66
N ALA A 273 3.02 4.87 35.74
CA ALA A 273 3.66 5.15 34.45
C ALA A 273 3.35 4.20 33.27
#